data_AF-A0A950CVK4-F1
#
_entry.id   AF-A0A950CVK4-F1
#
_cell.length_a   1.000
_cell.length_b   1.000
_cell.length_c   1.000
_cell.angle_alpha   90.00
_cell.angle_beta   90.00
_cell.angle_gamma   90.00
#
_symmetry.space_group_name_H-M   'P 1'
#
loop_
_entity.id
_entity.type
_entity.pdbx_description
1 polymer ?
#
loop_
_entity_poly.entity_id
_entity_poly.type
_entity_poly.pdbx_seq_one_letter_code
_entity_poly.pdbx_strand_id
1 'polypeptide(L)'
;MTNYKSDFLRLLQERGHLHQCTDFEALDALATRQMVTAYIGFDATADSLHVGNLATIMMLRRLQQAGHKPIVLMGGGTTKVGDPSDKTGLRQMRTNEEIDANINSLKTSFKSFLNFDDGKNAAVMVNNADWLDKLEYIPFLREVGKHFT
;
A
#
# COMPACT_ATOMS: atom_id res chain seq x y z
N MET A 1 28.45 -1.94 6.68
CA MET A 1 27.04 -2.34 6.89
C MET A 1 26.40 -1.29 7.76
N THR A 2 25.36 -0.63 7.27
CA THR A 2 24.53 0.30 8.06
C THR A 2 23.93 -0.45 9.24
N ASN A 3 24.22 0.02 10.46
CA ASN A 3 23.74 -0.58 11.69
C ASN A 3 22.49 0.21 12.14
N TYR A 4 21.33 -0.15 11.58
CA TYR A 4 20.05 0.49 11.93
C TYR A 4 19.70 0.25 13.40
N LYS A 5 19.08 1.24 14.04
CA LYS A 5 18.65 1.17 15.45
C LYS A 5 17.25 0.59 15.57
N SER A 6 16.36 0.86 14.62
CA SER A 6 14.99 0.35 14.63
C SER A 6 14.94 -1.12 14.26
N ASP A 7 14.09 -1.88 14.97
CA ASP A 7 13.82 -3.28 14.64
C ASP A 7 13.27 -3.44 13.22
N PHE A 8 12.49 -2.45 12.77
CA PHE A 8 11.91 -2.43 11.43
C PHE A 8 12.95 -2.39 10.32
N LEU A 9 13.87 -1.40 10.33
CA LEU A 9 14.86 -1.29 9.26
C LEU A 9 15.91 -2.40 9.33
N ARG A 10 16.28 -2.87 10.53
CA ARG A 10 17.13 -4.07 10.67
C ARG A 10 16.46 -5.28 10.00
N LEU A 11 15.19 -5.53 10.30
CA LEU A 11 14.43 -6.64 9.73
C LEU A 11 14.29 -6.53 8.21
N LEU A 12 14.03 -5.34 7.66
CA LEU A 12 13.95 -5.16 6.21
C LEU A 12 15.31 -5.34 5.52
N GLN A 13 16.40 -4.86 6.13
CA GLN A 13 17.76 -5.04 5.62
C GLN A 13 18.16 -6.52 5.60
N GLU A 14 17.96 -7.23 6.71
CA GLU A 14 18.27 -8.66 6.84
C GLU A 14 17.52 -9.53 5.83
N ARG A 15 16.31 -9.11 5.42
CA ARG A 15 15.47 -9.83 4.45
C ARG A 15 15.67 -9.37 3.02
N GLY A 16 16.54 -8.39 2.77
CA GLY A 16 16.79 -7.86 1.42
C GLY A 16 15.60 -7.11 0.82
N HIS A 17 14.73 -6.51 1.65
CA HIS A 17 13.54 -5.78 1.21
C HIS A 17 13.80 -4.30 0.90
N LEU A 18 15.02 -3.80 1.14
CA LEU A 18 15.37 -2.41 0.94
C LEU A 18 16.00 -2.22 -0.45
N HIS A 19 15.33 -1.47 -1.31
CA HIS A 19 15.90 -1.00 -2.57
C HIS A 19 16.33 0.47 -2.47
N GLN A 20 15.37 1.34 -2.14
CA GLN A 20 15.57 2.79 -1.98
C GLN A 20 14.74 3.30 -0.80
N CYS A 21 15.18 4.42 -0.23
CA CYS A 21 14.47 5.16 0.81
C CYS A 21 14.71 6.64 0.60
N THR A 22 13.72 7.47 0.94
CA THR A 22 13.82 8.93 0.86
C THR A 22 14.86 9.48 1.84
N ASP A 23 14.88 8.95 3.06
CA ASP A 23 15.84 9.27 4.11
C ASP A 23 15.89 8.12 5.14
N PHE A 24 16.98 7.34 5.09
CA PHE A 24 17.16 6.20 5.99
C PHE A 24 17.37 6.62 7.44
N GLU A 25 18.07 7.73 7.70
CA GLU A 25 18.39 8.15 9.07
C GLU A 25 17.14 8.67 9.77
N ALA A 26 16.35 9.51 9.08
CA ALA A 26 15.11 10.04 9.62
C ALA A 26 14.08 8.92 9.87
N LEU A 27 13.95 7.97 8.94
CA LEU A 27 13.04 6.83 9.10
C LEU A 27 13.46 5.93 10.26
N ASP A 28 14.76 5.63 10.39
CA ASP A 28 15.28 4.81 11.49
C ASP A 28 14.99 5.47 12.85
N ALA A 29 15.30 6.77 12.97
CA ALA A 29 15.05 7.53 14.18
C ALA A 29 13.55 7.61 14.52
N LEU A 30 12.67 7.77 13.52
CA LEU A 30 11.22 7.78 13.71
C LEU A 30 10.71 6.43 14.19
N ALA A 31 11.12 5.34 13.53
CA ALA A 31 10.71 3.98 13.83
C ALA A 31 11.24 3.49 15.20
N THR A 32 12.36 4.02 15.69
CA THR A 32 12.81 3.77 17.07
C THR A 32 11.97 4.50 18.11
N ARG A 33 11.45 5.70 17.80
CA ARG A 33 10.80 6.57 18.79
C ARG A 33 9.31 6.31 18.93
N GLN A 34 8.63 5.89 17.86
CA GLN A 34 7.18 5.78 17.86
C GLN A 34 6.66 4.72 16.90
N MET A 35 5.38 4.37 17.08
CA MET A 35 4.65 3.55 16.12
C MET A 35 4.48 4.31 14.81
N VAL A 36 5.16 3.85 13.76
CA VAL A 36 4.96 4.35 12.40
C VAL A 36 3.72 3.72 11.80
N THR A 37 2.94 4.50 11.05
CA THR A 37 1.85 3.99 10.22
C THR A 37 2.26 4.11 8.77
N ALA A 38 2.19 3.03 8.00
CA ALA A 38 2.55 3.05 6.58
C ALA A 38 1.59 2.19 5.75
N TYR A 39 1.48 2.51 4.46
CA TYR A 39 0.56 1.85 3.54
C TYR A 39 1.27 1.28 2.32
N ILE A 40 0.66 0.26 1.72
CA ILE A 40 0.98 -0.21 0.38
C ILE A 40 -0.33 -0.34 -0.40
N GLY A 41 -0.33 0.16 -1.64
CA GLY A 41 -1.47 0.13 -2.56
C GLY A 41 -1.53 -1.14 -3.40
N PHE A 42 -2.75 -1.64 -3.61
CA PHE A 42 -3.04 -2.80 -4.45
C PHE A 42 -4.24 -2.50 -5.37
N ASP A 43 -3.99 -2.39 -6.67
CA ASP A 43 -5.06 -2.23 -7.67
C ASP A 43 -5.78 -3.57 -7.93
N ALA A 44 -7.11 -3.50 -8.03
CA ALA A 44 -8.00 -4.64 -8.21
C ALA A 44 -8.11 -5.09 -9.68
N THR A 45 -6.96 -5.27 -10.32
CA THR A 45 -6.86 -5.65 -11.74
C THR A 45 -7.11 -7.14 -12.00
N ALA A 46 -7.24 -7.96 -10.96
CA ALA A 46 -7.57 -9.38 -11.04
C ALA A 46 -8.29 -9.80 -9.76
N ASP A 47 -8.96 -10.94 -9.81
CA ASP A 47 -9.65 -11.55 -8.68
C ASP A 47 -8.71 -12.22 -7.66
N SER A 48 -7.41 -12.27 -7.96
CA SER A 48 -6.40 -12.88 -7.09
C SER A 48 -5.06 -12.15 -7.15
N LEU A 49 -4.36 -12.15 -6.01
CA LEU A 49 -2.96 -11.71 -5.92
C LEU A 49 -2.07 -12.79 -6.53
N HIS A 50 -0.97 -12.39 -7.16
CA HIS A 50 0.05 -13.32 -7.63
C HIS A 50 1.34 -13.16 -6.82
N VAL A 51 2.31 -14.05 -7.08
CA VAL A 51 3.59 -14.07 -6.35
C VAL A 51 4.35 -12.73 -6.41
N GLY A 52 4.11 -11.91 -7.43
CA GLY A 52 4.71 -10.57 -7.54
C GLY A 52 4.25 -9.61 -6.44
N ASN A 53 3.03 -9.80 -5.90
CA ASN A 53 2.54 -9.00 -4.77
C ASN A 53 3.11 -9.47 -3.43
N LEU A 54 3.68 -10.68 -3.36
CA LEU A 54 4.09 -11.27 -2.09
C LEU A 54 5.18 -10.46 -1.38
N ALA A 55 6.13 -9.90 -2.13
CA ALA A 55 7.19 -9.08 -1.56
C ALA A 55 6.63 -7.88 -0.76
N THR A 56 5.69 -7.16 -1.36
CA THR A 56 5.09 -5.97 -0.74
C THR A 56 4.13 -6.34 0.40
N ILE A 57 3.38 -7.44 0.29
CA ILE A 57 2.58 -8.00 1.40
C ILE A 57 3.48 -8.34 2.59
N MET A 58 4.62 -8.98 2.32
CA MET A 58 5.58 -9.35 3.36
C MET A 58 6.21 -8.12 4.01
N MET A 59 6.39 -7.01 3.29
CA MET A 59 6.81 -5.73 3.89
C MET A 59 5.80 -5.20 4.90
N LEU A 60 4.48 -5.20 4.58
CA LEU A 60 3.44 -4.85 5.56
C LEU A 60 3.46 -5.78 6.77
N ARG A 61 3.68 -7.08 6.56
CA ARG A 61 3.80 -8.04 7.66
C ARG A 61 5.02 -7.75 8.53
N ARG A 62 6.17 -7.42 7.94
CA ARG A 62 7.40 -7.06 8.70
C ARG A 62 7.22 -5.75 9.47
N LEU A 63 6.55 -4.78 8.86
CA LEU A 63 6.12 -3.55 9.54
C LEU A 63 5.29 -3.90 10.78
N GLN A 64 4.27 -4.76 10.63
CA GLN A 64 3.43 -5.18 11.75
C GLN A 64 4.21 -5.92 12.85
N GLN A 65 5.09 -6.85 12.46
CA GLN A 65 5.92 -7.62 13.39
C GLN A 65 6.92 -6.76 14.17
N ALA A 66 7.38 -5.66 13.58
CA ALA A 66 8.21 -4.66 14.25
C ALA A 66 7.40 -3.70 15.16
N GLY A 67 6.10 -3.95 15.35
CA GLY A 67 5.24 -3.15 16.22
C GLY A 67 4.62 -1.91 15.57
N HIS A 68 4.71 -1.78 14.24
CA HIS A 68 4.16 -0.65 13.48
C HIS A 68 2.80 -0.97 12.87
N LYS A 69 2.06 0.05 12.44
CA LYS A 69 0.68 -0.11 11.95
C LYS A 69 0.62 -0.17 10.42
N PRO A 70 0.28 -1.33 9.82
CA PRO A 70 0.12 -1.44 8.37
C PRO A 70 -1.27 -0.99 7.90
N ILE A 71 -1.31 -0.37 6.73
CA ILE A 71 -2.52 -0.06 5.97
C ILE A 71 -2.47 -0.80 4.63
N VAL A 72 -3.45 -1.66 4.38
CA VAL A 72 -3.70 -2.22 3.05
C VAL A 72 -4.61 -1.25 2.31
N LEU A 73 -4.07 -0.58 1.29
CA LEU A 73 -4.83 0.37 0.47
C LEU A 73 -5.35 -0.34 -0.78
N MET A 74 -6.66 -0.59 -0.83
CA MET A 74 -7.33 -1.10 -2.02
C MET A 74 -7.49 0.04 -3.04
N GLY A 75 -7.07 -0.23 -4.27
CA GLY A 75 -7.05 0.73 -5.36
C GLY A 75 -8.36 0.82 -6.15
N GLY A 76 -9.53 0.91 -5.52
CA GLY A 76 -10.80 0.91 -6.24
C GLY A 76 -10.94 2.08 -7.23
N GLY A 77 -10.55 3.29 -6.84
CA GLY A 77 -10.53 4.46 -7.73
C GLY A 77 -9.40 4.42 -8.75
N THR A 78 -8.18 4.04 -8.33
CA THR A 78 -7.01 3.94 -9.24
C THR A 78 -7.19 2.86 -10.29
N THR A 79 -7.85 1.75 -9.97
CA THR A 79 -8.15 0.67 -10.93
C THR A 79 -9.06 1.14 -12.07
N LYS A 80 -9.99 2.08 -11.80
CA LYS A 80 -10.87 2.67 -12.83
C LYS A 80 -10.12 3.51 -13.85
N VAL A 81 -9.02 4.16 -13.41
CA VAL A 81 -8.16 4.98 -14.28
C VAL A 81 -7.15 4.08 -15.01
N GLY A 82 -6.50 3.20 -14.25
CA GLY A 82 -5.47 2.28 -14.70
C GLY A 82 -4.06 2.91 -14.74
N ASP A 83 -3.14 2.35 -13.97
CA ASP A 83 -1.72 2.75 -13.96
C ASP A 83 -0.97 2.48 -15.30
N PRO A 84 -0.40 3.47 -16.00
CA PRO A 84 0.31 3.23 -17.26
C PRO A 84 1.65 2.49 -17.13
N SER A 85 2.17 2.28 -15.92
CA SER A 85 3.59 1.95 -15.67
C SER A 85 4.18 0.74 -16.41
N ASP A 86 3.38 -0.24 -16.86
CA ASP A 86 3.92 -1.53 -17.34
C ASP A 86 3.27 -2.13 -18.62
N LYS A 87 2.38 -1.43 -19.35
CA LYS A 87 1.61 -2.08 -20.43
C LYS A 87 1.60 -1.34 -21.76
N THR A 88 2.06 -2.01 -22.81
CA THR A 88 2.10 -1.59 -24.22
C THR A 88 0.77 -1.74 -24.97
N GLY A 89 -0.30 -2.22 -24.31
CA GLY A 89 -1.63 -2.41 -24.88
C GLY A 89 -2.71 -1.58 -24.17
N LEU A 90 -3.77 -1.25 -24.90
CA LEU A 90 -4.98 -0.61 -24.35
C LEU A 90 -5.53 -1.47 -23.21
N ARG A 91 -5.62 -0.91 -21.99
CA ARG A 91 -6.20 -1.59 -20.84
C ARG A 91 -7.69 -1.81 -21.07
N GLN A 92 -8.17 -3.03 -20.85
CA GLN A 92 -9.61 -3.29 -20.76
C GLN A 92 -10.14 -2.57 -19.53
N MET A 93 -11.04 -1.61 -19.74
CA MET A 93 -11.78 -0.95 -18.68
C MET A 93 -12.71 -1.99 -18.03
N ARG A 94 -12.55 -2.18 -16.73
CA ARG A 94 -13.41 -3.06 -15.93
C ARG A 94 -14.64 -2.31 -15.46
N THR A 95 -15.75 -3.01 -15.28
CA THR A 95 -16.92 -2.39 -14.65
C THR A 95 -16.69 -2.19 -13.16
N ASN A 96 -17.48 -1.32 -12.52
CA ASN A 96 -17.38 -1.12 -11.07
C ASN A 96 -17.69 -2.43 -10.32
N GLU A 97 -18.63 -3.22 -10.82
CA GLU A 97 -19.01 -4.51 -10.23
C GLU A 97 -17.86 -5.51 -10.27
N GLU A 98 -17.13 -5.57 -11.38
CA GLU A 98 -15.93 -6.41 -11.49
C GLU A 98 -14.82 -5.95 -10.54
N ILE A 99 -14.62 -4.63 -10.40
CA ILE A 99 -13.64 -4.06 -9.48
C ILE A 99 -14.01 -4.40 -8.03
N ASP A 100 -15.27 -4.26 -7.65
CA ASP A 100 -15.74 -4.57 -6.29
C ASP A 100 -15.65 -6.07 -5.98
N ALA A 101 -15.98 -6.93 -6.95
CA ALA A 101 -15.80 -8.37 -6.83
C ALA A 101 -14.32 -8.74 -6.61
N ASN A 102 -13.42 -8.15 -7.40
CA ASN A 102 -11.99 -8.34 -7.25
C ASN A 102 -11.51 -7.86 -5.89
N ILE A 103 -11.88 -6.64 -5.47
CA ILE A 103 -11.53 -6.09 -4.15
C ILE A 103 -11.92 -7.09 -3.06
N ASN A 104 -13.17 -7.56 -3.06
CA ASN A 104 -13.66 -8.49 -2.05
C ASN A 104 -12.87 -9.80 -2.00
N SER A 105 -12.50 -10.35 -3.17
CA SER A 105 -11.63 -11.52 -3.23
C SER A 105 -10.25 -11.23 -2.65
N LEU A 106 -9.59 -10.14 -3.07
CA LEU A 106 -8.27 -9.74 -2.57
C LEU A 106 -8.26 -9.52 -1.05
N LYS A 107 -9.34 -8.99 -0.46
CA LYS A 107 -9.44 -8.80 1.00
C LYS A 107 -9.18 -10.09 1.77
N THR A 108 -9.63 -11.22 1.23
CA THR A 108 -9.49 -12.53 1.89
C THR A 108 -8.04 -12.98 1.96
N SER A 109 -7.24 -12.68 0.93
CA SER A 109 -5.83 -13.07 0.86
C SER A 109 -4.99 -12.43 1.96
N PHE A 110 -5.25 -11.16 2.30
CA PHE A 110 -4.46 -10.43 3.30
C PHE A 110 -4.62 -10.97 4.72
N LYS A 111 -5.76 -11.60 5.05
CA LYS A 111 -6.03 -12.18 6.38
C LYS A 111 -5.03 -13.26 6.78
N SER A 112 -4.42 -13.93 5.80
CA SER A 112 -3.39 -14.95 6.05
C SER A 112 -2.01 -14.35 6.39
N PHE A 113 -1.80 -13.05 6.16
CA PHE A 113 -0.50 -12.39 6.31
C PHE A 113 -0.47 -11.33 7.40
N LEU A 114 -1.60 -10.68 7.67
CA LEU A 114 -1.72 -9.56 8.59
C LEU A 114 -2.76 -9.84 9.66
N ASN A 115 -2.49 -9.37 10.88
CA ASN A 115 -3.47 -9.38 11.95
C ASN A 115 -4.36 -8.13 11.85
N PHE A 116 -5.67 -8.34 11.73
CA PHE A 116 -6.68 -7.27 11.71
C PHE A 116 -7.46 -7.17 13.03
N ASP A 117 -7.18 -8.05 13.98
CA ASP A 117 -7.84 -8.09 15.29
C ASP A 117 -7.35 -6.93 16.18
N ASP A 118 -8.11 -6.64 17.25
CA ASP A 118 -7.89 -5.50 18.14
C ASP A 118 -6.46 -5.40 18.68
N GLY A 119 -5.90 -4.19 18.58
CA GLY A 119 -4.54 -3.90 19.01
C GLY A 119 -4.06 -2.55 18.49
N LYS A 120 -3.03 -1.97 19.13
CA LYS A 120 -2.50 -0.66 18.73
C LYS A 120 -1.97 -0.67 17.29
N ASN A 121 -1.43 -1.79 16.83
CA ASN A 121 -0.89 -2.01 15.49
C ASN A 121 -1.76 -2.95 14.62
N ALA A 122 -3.05 -3.08 14.94
CA ALA A 122 -4.01 -3.79 14.10
C ALA A 122 -3.97 -3.23 12.68
N ALA A 123 -3.88 -4.12 11.69
CA ALA A 123 -3.92 -3.73 10.29
C ALA A 123 -5.28 -3.12 9.97
N VAL A 124 -5.30 -2.15 9.06
CA VAL A 124 -6.54 -1.61 8.52
C VAL A 124 -6.54 -1.75 7.01
N MET A 125 -7.73 -1.93 6.45
CA MET A 125 -7.94 -1.98 5.01
C MET A 125 -8.87 -0.85 4.62
N VAL A 126 -8.44 -0.03 3.67
CA VAL A 126 -9.18 1.15 3.19
C VAL A 126 -9.25 1.12 1.67
N ASN A 127 -10.23 1.80 1.07
CA ASN A 127 -10.38 1.84 -0.38
C ASN A 127 -10.25 3.29 -0.86
N ASN A 128 -9.34 3.55 -1.81
CA ASN A 128 -9.18 4.92 -2.34
C ASN A 128 -10.39 5.42 -3.13
N ALA A 129 -11.29 4.53 -3.58
CA ALA A 129 -12.59 4.93 -4.13
C ALA A 129 -13.40 5.80 -3.15
N ASP A 130 -13.24 5.60 -1.83
CA ASP A 130 -13.97 6.32 -0.79
C ASP A 130 -13.77 7.84 -0.85
N TRP A 131 -12.63 8.30 -1.39
CA TRP A 131 -12.34 9.71 -1.61
C TRP A 131 -12.17 10.08 -3.08
N LEU A 132 -11.59 9.21 -3.92
CA LEU A 132 -11.33 9.53 -5.33
C LEU A 132 -12.62 9.66 -6.15
N ASP A 133 -13.65 8.86 -5.88
CA ASP A 133 -14.92 8.93 -6.63
C ASP A 133 -15.70 10.23 -6.36
N LYS A 134 -15.31 10.97 -5.32
CA LYS A 134 -15.93 12.23 -4.91
C LYS A 134 -15.18 13.46 -5.42
N LEU A 135 -14.02 13.26 -6.06
CA LEU A 135 -13.22 14.37 -6.58
C LEU A 135 -13.87 14.97 -7.82
N GLU A 136 -14.08 16.28 -7.77
CA GLU A 136 -14.48 17.06 -8.95
C GLU A 136 -13.26 17.53 -9.72
N TYR A 137 -13.37 17.56 -11.06
CA TYR A 137 -12.25 17.85 -11.95
C TYR A 137 -11.59 19.21 -11.70
N ILE A 138 -12.37 20.29 -11.66
CA ILE A 138 -11.82 21.65 -11.50
C ILE A 138 -11.22 21.87 -10.10
N PRO A 139 -11.88 21.50 -8.99
CA PRO A 139 -11.27 21.54 -7.67
C PRO A 139 -9.97 20.74 -7.60
N PHE A 140 -9.94 19.51 -8.13
CA PHE A 140 -8.73 18.69 -8.17
C PHE A 140 -7.55 19.39 -8.87
N LEU A 141 -7.78 19.99 -10.04
CA LEU A 141 -6.72 20.71 -10.76
C LEU A 141 -6.20 21.92 -9.98
N ARG A 142 -7.07 22.65 -9.27
CA ARG A 142 -6.69 23.84 -8.50
C ARG A 142 -5.97 23.51 -7.21
N GLU A 143 -6.39 22.45 -6.53
CA GLU A 143 -5.84 22.06 -5.23
C GLU A 143 -4.56 21.24 -5.39
N VAL A 144 -4.56 20.26 -6.29
CA VAL A 144 -3.46 19.31 -6.48
C VAL A 144 -2.62 19.66 -7.70
N GLY A 145 -3.26 19.92 -8.85
CA GLY A 145 -2.58 20.08 -10.15
C GLY A 145 -1.48 21.16 -10.16
N LYS A 146 -1.69 22.28 -9.46
CA LYS A 146 -0.70 23.38 -9.35
C LYS A 146 0.64 23.00 -8.70
N HIS A 147 0.69 21.88 -7.98
CA HIS A 147 1.90 21.42 -7.30
C HIS A 147 2.81 20.56 -8.18
N PHE A 148 2.40 20.27 -9.43
CA PHE A 148 3.14 19.48 -10.40
C PHE A 148 3.51 20.36 -11.60
N THR A 149 4.81 20.51 -11.87
CA THR A 149 5.39 21.27 -13.00
C THR A 149 6.24 20.37 -13.88
#